data_AF-A0A7L0YZG3-F1
#
_entry.id   AF-A0A7L0YZG3-F1
#
_cell.length_a   1.000
_cell.length_b   1.000
_cell.length_c   1.000
_cell.angle_alpha   90.00
_cell.angle_beta   90.00
_cell.angle_gamma   90.00
#
_symmetry.space_group_name_H-M   'P 1'
#
loop_
_entity.id
_entity.type
_entity.pdbx_description
1 polymer ?
#
loop_
_entity_poly.entity_id
_entity_poly.type
_entity_poly.pdbx_seq_one_letter_code
_entity_poly.pdbx_strand_id
1 'polypeptide(L)'
;RPHQCGQCGKSFRSRSELIVHQRSHTGERPFEPFHCPDCGKGFIHNCDLLKHRRIHTGERPYKCPKCGKSFSQSSYLNKHQQ
;
A
#
# COMPACT_ATOMS: atom_id res chain seq x y z
N ARG A 1 1.95 5.38 -21.16
CA ARG A 1 0.96 4.85 -20.20
C ARG A 1 -0.17 4.23 -21.01
N PRO A 2 -0.10 2.93 -21.32
CA PRO A 2 -0.98 2.30 -22.33
C PRO A 2 -2.41 2.07 -21.84
N HIS A 3 -2.65 2.20 -20.53
CA HIS A 3 -3.96 1.93 -19.93
C HIS A 3 -4.69 3.23 -19.66
N GLN A 4 -5.68 3.57 -20.49
CA GLN A 4 -6.46 4.81 -20.40
C GLN A 4 -7.86 4.54 -19.84
N CYS A 5 -8.34 5.44 -18.98
CA CYS A 5 -9.70 5.44 -18.46
C CYS A 5 -10.66 5.99 -19.50
N GLY A 6 -11.63 5.18 -19.93
CA GLY A 6 -12.68 5.61 -20.85
C GLY A 6 -13.65 6.65 -20.28
N GLN A 7 -13.74 6.81 -18.96
CA GLN A 7 -14.68 7.76 -18.32
C GLN A 7 -14.11 9.17 -18.10
N CYS A 8 -12.80 9.30 -17.87
CA CYS A 8 -12.18 10.61 -17.61
C CYS A 8 -10.86 10.85 -18.35
N GLY A 9 -10.47 9.95 -19.25
CA GLY A 9 -9.30 10.10 -20.11
C GLY A 9 -7.94 9.92 -19.41
N LYS A 10 -7.88 9.70 -18.09
CA LYS A 10 -6.63 9.53 -17.35
C LYS A 10 -5.87 8.27 -17.78
N SER A 11 -4.55 8.39 -17.91
CA SER A 11 -3.68 7.28 -18.32
C SER A 11 -2.82 6.75 -17.17
N PHE A 12 -2.65 5.44 -17.12
CA PHE A 12 -1.98 4.68 -16.06
C PHE A 12 -0.85 3.81 -16.60
N ARG A 13 0.13 3.50 -15.74
CA ARG A 13 1.31 2.72 -16.14
C ARG A 13 0.99 1.24 -16.22
N SER A 14 0.06 0.77 -15.40
CA SER A 14 -0.37 -0.64 -15.35
C SER A 14 -1.89 -0.79 -15.46
N ARG A 15 -2.33 -1.98 -15.89
CA ARG A 15 -3.75 -2.34 -15.95
C ARG A 15 -4.37 -2.33 -14.54
N SER A 16 -3.63 -2.76 -13.53
CA SER A 16 -4.08 -2.76 -12.13
C SER A 16 -4.37 -1.35 -11.62
N GLU A 17 -3.51 -0.37 -11.93
CA GLU A 17 -3.74 1.04 -11.61
C GLU A 17 -5.00 1.59 -12.31
N LEU A 18 -5.19 1.25 -13.59
CA LEU A 18 -6.40 1.66 -14.34
C LEU A 18 -7.66 1.07 -13.70
N ILE A 19 -7.65 -0.21 -13.34
CA ILE A 19 -8.79 -0.89 -12.70
C ILE A 19 -9.11 -0.24 -11.34
N VAL A 20 -8.09 0.03 -10.52
CA VAL A 20 -8.28 0.75 -9.23
C VAL A 20 -8.86 2.14 -9.46
N HIS A 21 -8.38 2.85 -10.48
CA HIS A 21 -8.89 4.17 -10.81
C HIS A 21 -10.34 4.14 -11.32
N GLN A 22 -10.71 3.20 -12.20
CA GLN A 22 -12.08 3.12 -12.72
C GLN A 22 -13.12 2.94 -11.61
N ARG A 23 -12.73 2.31 -10.51
CA ARG A 23 -13.57 2.12 -9.32
C ARG A 23 -13.80 3.40 -8.52
N SER A 24 -12.99 4.45 -8.69
CA SER A 24 -13.30 5.76 -8.10
C SER A 24 -14.54 6.40 -8.73
N HIS A 25 -14.92 5.95 -9.94
CA HIS A 25 -16.12 6.43 -10.61
C HIS A 25 -17.35 5.60 -10.27
N THR A 26 -17.20 4.28 -10.07
CA THR A 26 -18.34 3.38 -9.80
C THR A 26 -18.64 3.22 -8.31
N GLY A 27 -17.71 3.57 -7.41
CA GLY A 27 -17.88 3.37 -5.97
C GLY A 27 -17.79 1.90 -5.53
N GLU A 28 -17.74 0.95 -6.46
CA GLU A 28 -17.60 -0.47 -6.17
C GLU A 28 -16.17 -0.78 -5.69
N ARG A 29 -16.06 -1.39 -4.51
CA ARG A 29 -14.85 -2.05 -4.00
C ARG A 29 -15.05 -3.56 -4.18
N PRO A 30 -14.54 -4.21 -5.27
CA PRO A 30 -14.84 -5.60 -5.56
C PRO A 30 -13.67 -6.55 -5.23
N PHE A 31 -12.63 -6.11 -4.54
CA PHE A 31 -11.73 -7.06 -3.88
C PHE A 31 -12.22 -7.15 -2.45
N GLU A 32 -12.62 -8.35 -2.01
CA GLU A 32 -12.73 -8.70 -0.60
C GLU A 32 -11.55 -8.04 0.12
N PRO A 33 -11.78 -6.96 0.89
CA PRO A 33 -10.69 -6.19 1.42
C PRO A 33 -9.89 -7.11 2.33
N PHE A 34 -8.57 -7.09 2.19
CA PHE A 34 -7.73 -7.69 3.20
C PHE A 34 -7.96 -6.88 4.48
N HIS A 35 -8.76 -7.41 5.40
CA HIS A 35 -9.08 -6.74 6.65
C HIS A 35 -8.02 -7.06 7.68
N CYS A 36 -7.60 -6.04 8.41
CA CYS A 36 -6.76 -6.25 9.58
C CYS A 36 -7.57 -6.95 10.68
N PRO A 37 -7.15 -8.13 11.16
CA PRO A 37 -7.88 -8.84 12.21
C PRO A 37 -7.88 -8.07 13.54
N ASP A 38 -6.87 -7.21 13.76
CA ASP A 38 -6.70 -6.46 15.00
C ASP A 38 -7.57 -5.19 15.06
N CYS A 39 -7.93 -4.59 13.92
CA CYS A 39 -8.65 -3.30 13.90
C CYS A 39 -9.70 -3.14 12.78
N GLY A 40 -9.95 -4.16 11.97
CA GLY A 40 -10.94 -4.14 10.89
C GLY A 40 -10.60 -3.24 9.70
N LYS A 41 -9.42 -2.61 9.66
CA LYS A 41 -9.03 -1.72 8.55
C LYS A 41 -8.84 -2.53 7.25
N GLY A 42 -9.51 -2.11 6.17
CA GLY A 42 -9.43 -2.76 4.86
C GLY A 42 -8.30 -2.26 3.97
N PHE A 43 -7.64 -3.19 3.27
CA PHE A 43 -6.54 -2.92 2.33
C PHE A 43 -6.85 -3.50 0.95
N ILE A 44 -6.36 -2.82 -0.10
CA ILE A 44 -6.53 -3.26 -1.50
C ILE A 44 -5.56 -4.41 -1.82
N HIS A 45 -4.37 -4.42 -1.24
CA HIS A 45 -3.37 -5.45 -1.45
C HIS A 45 -2.97 -6.11 -0.13
N ASN A 46 -2.72 -7.43 -0.17
CA ASN A 46 -2.26 -8.19 0.99
C ASN A 46 -0.91 -7.67 1.53
N CYS A 47 0.00 -7.23 0.65
CA CYS A 47 1.29 -6.69 1.08
C CYS A 47 1.15 -5.41 1.92
N ASP A 48 0.11 -4.61 1.68
CA ASP A 48 -0.19 -3.42 2.46
C ASP A 48 -0.79 -3.78 3.83
N LEU A 49 -1.64 -4.82 3.89
CA LEU A 49 -2.11 -5.38 5.16
C LEU A 49 -0.93 -5.91 6.00
N LEU A 50 -0.02 -6.70 5.42
CA LEU A 50 1.12 -7.25 6.15
C LEU A 50 2.05 -6.15 6.70
N LYS A 51 2.33 -5.11 5.91
CA LYS A 51 3.08 -3.93 6.39
C LYS A 51 2.32 -3.21 7.50
N HIS A 52 1.00 -3.08 7.37
CA HIS A 52 0.16 -2.45 8.38
C HIS A 52 0.19 -3.22 9.70
N ARG A 53 0.12 -4.55 9.70
CA ARG A 53 0.14 -5.36 10.93
C ARG A 53 1.36 -5.11 11.81
N ARG A 54 2.49 -4.64 11.24
CA ARG A 54 3.67 -4.23 12.00
C ARG A 54 3.42 -3.10 13.00
N ILE A 55 2.36 -2.30 12.81
CA ILE A 55 1.99 -1.27 13.80
C ILE A 55 1.43 -1.89 15.09
N HIS A 56 0.76 -3.04 14.98
CA HIS A 56 0.15 -3.74 16.11
C HIS A 56 1.17 -4.61 16.82
N THR A 57 2.03 -5.31 16.05
CA THR A 57 3.08 -6.16 16.61
C THR A 57 4.31 -5.39 17.08
N GLY A 58 4.46 -4.13 16.67
CA GLY A 58 5.66 -3.34 16.92
C GLY A 58 6.90 -3.80 16.14
N GLU A 59 6.74 -4.70 15.17
CA GLU A 59 7.85 -5.26 14.40
C GLU A 59 8.56 -4.17 13.56
N ARG A 60 9.89 -4.08 13.73
CA ARG A 60 10.74 -3.10 13.04
C ARG A 60 11.94 -3.81 12.40
N PRO A 61 11.74 -4.53 11.29
CA PRO A 61 12.79 -5.39 10.73
C PRO A 61 13.93 -4.61 10.07
N TYR A 62 13.75 -3.32 9.78
CA TYR A 62 14.75 -2.51 9.09
C TYR A 62 15.58 -1.71 10.09
N LYS A 63 16.79 -2.17 10.40
CA LYS A 63 17.72 -1.51 11.32
C LYS A 63 18.72 -0.64 10.58
N CYS A 64 18.91 0.60 11.04
CA CYS A 64 19.97 1.47 10.56
C CYS A 64 21.33 0.97 11.10
N PRO A 65 22.31 0.65 10.24
CA PRO A 65 23.60 0.14 10.68
C PRO A 65 24.45 1.21 11.39
N LYS A 66 24.20 2.50 11.13
CA LYS A 66 24.99 3.60 11.71
C LYS A 66 24.57 3.94 13.14
N CYS A 67 23.27 4.01 13.42
CA CYS A 67 22.75 4.47 14.71
C CYS A 67 21.92 3.42 15.47
N GLY A 68 21.70 2.24 14.88
CA GLY A 68 20.93 1.15 15.48
C GLY A 68 19.41 1.35 15.53
N LYS A 69 18.89 2.51 15.11
CA LYS A 69 17.44 2.77 15.06
C LYS A 69 16.74 1.82 14.09
N SER A 70 15.58 1.30 14.50
CA SER A 70 14.81 0.32 13.73
C SER A 70 13.50 0.93 13.19
N PHE A 71 13.10 0.52 12.00
CA PHE A 71 11.95 1.03 11.25
C PHE A 71 11.06 -0.12 10.78
N SER A 72 9.75 0.15 10.68
CA SER A 72 8.74 -0.81 10.22
C SER A 72 8.67 -0.96 8.69
N GLN A 73 9.24 -0.01 7.95
CA GLN A 73 9.30 -0.01 6.48
C GLN A 73 10.68 0.41 5.96
N SER A 74 11.12 -0.17 4.85
CA SER A 74 12.39 0.16 4.20
C SER A 74 12.43 1.58 3.68
N SER A 75 11.31 2.11 3.20
CA SER A 75 11.19 3.50 2.75
C SER A 75 11.49 4.51 3.86
N TYR A 76 11.13 4.19 5.11
CA TYR A 76 11.46 5.03 6.27
C TYR A 76 12.94 4.95 6.65
N LEU A 77 13.54 3.76 6.57
CA LEU A 77 14.98 3.61 6.74
C LEU A 77 15.74 4.41 5.67
N ASN A 78 15.36 4.28 4.40
CA ASN A 78 16.01 5.01 3.30
C ASN A 78 15.94 6.53 3.52
N LYS A 79 14.76 7.06 3.86
CA LYS A 79 14.60 8.49 4.20
C LYS A 79 15.43 8.93 5.40
N HIS A 80 15.65 8.04 6.37
CA HIS A 80 16.51 8.33 7.52
C HIS A 80 18.01 8.33 7.16
N GLN A 81 18.40 7.59 6.13
CA GLN A 81 19.81 7.45 5.71
C GLN A 81 20.25 8.48 4.65
N GLN A 82 19.29 9.12 3.99
CA GLN A 82 19.52 10.29 3.14
C GLN A 82 19.93 11.50 3.99
#